data_AF-A0A7Z9XGM3-F1
#
_entry.id   AF-A0A7Z9XGM3-F1
#
_cell.length_a   1.000
_cell.length_b   1.000
_cell.length_c   1.000
_cell.angle_alpha   90.00
_cell.angle_beta   90.00
_cell.angle_gamma   90.00
#
_symmetry.space_group_name_H-M   'P 1'
#
loop_
_entity.id
_entity.type
_entity.pdbx_description
1 polymer ?
#
loop_
_entity_poly.entity_id
_entity_poly.type
_entity_poly.pdbx_seq_one_letter_code
_entity_poly.pdbx_strand_id
1 'polypeptide(L)'
;MISMYRLARAKDRQHIPPKQLFERAAKIAIHELAHTFHLPHCKEDRCIMSSFPVLSHIDERPMYFCRYCTTFLRDEYKNLGLIP
;
A
#
# COMPACT_ATOMS: atom_id res chain seq x y z
N MET A 1 -4.16 3.69 7.59
CA MET A 1 -5.50 3.10 7.77
C MET A 1 -6.26 3.07 6.43
N ILE A 2 -7.05 2.02 6.16
CA ILE A 2 -7.91 1.92 4.96
C ILE A 2 -9.29 2.54 5.17
N SER A 3 -9.79 3.29 4.17
CA SER A 3 -11.14 3.88 4.19
C SER A 3 -11.82 3.75 2.82
N MET A 4 -12.77 2.83 2.71
CA MET A 4 -13.51 2.61 1.45
C MET A 4 -14.26 3.86 0.97
N TYR A 5 -14.79 4.65 1.91
CA TYR A 5 -15.46 5.91 1.62
C TYR A 5 -14.55 6.90 0.87
N ARG A 6 -13.28 7.04 1.30
CA ARG A 6 -12.32 7.92 0.62
C ARG A 6 -11.86 7.37 -0.72
N LEU A 7 -11.65 6.05 -0.80
CA LEU A 7 -11.13 5.40 -2.00
C LEU A 7 -12.15 5.34 -3.13
N ALA A 8 -13.45 5.33 -2.83
CA ALA A 8 -14.55 5.29 -3.82
C ALA A 8 -14.72 6.58 -4.64
N ARG A 9 -13.97 7.65 -4.33
CA ARG A 9 -14.14 8.96 -4.95
C ARG A 9 -13.13 9.20 -6.08
N ALA A 10 -13.58 9.85 -7.14
CA ALA A 10 -12.73 10.47 -8.16
C ALA A 10 -12.39 11.93 -7.79
N LYS A 11 -11.54 12.59 -8.61
CA LYS A 11 -11.15 14.01 -8.46
C LYS A 11 -12.35 14.97 -8.38
N ASP A 12 -13.48 14.58 -8.96
CA ASP A 12 -14.72 15.34 -9.12
C ASP A 12 -15.89 14.84 -8.23
N ARG A 13 -15.59 14.01 -7.21
CA ARG A 13 -16.56 13.39 -6.31
C ARG A 13 -17.50 12.38 -6.98
N GLN A 14 -17.25 11.97 -8.22
CA GLN A 14 -17.96 10.84 -8.84
C GLN A 14 -17.49 9.50 -8.25
N HIS A 15 -18.37 8.50 -8.33
CA HIS A 15 -18.03 7.13 -7.95
C HIS A 15 -17.16 6.50 -9.03
N ILE A 16 -16.09 5.83 -8.59
CA ILE A 16 -15.22 5.07 -9.50
C ILE A 16 -15.78 3.67 -9.76
N PRO A 17 -15.39 3.02 -10.87
CA PRO A 17 -15.76 1.62 -11.12
C PRO A 17 -15.26 0.68 -10.01
N PRO A 18 -15.98 -0.41 -9.69
CA PRO A 18 -15.60 -1.36 -8.63
C PRO A 18 -14.18 -1.90 -8.77
N LYS A 19 -13.72 -2.16 -10.00
CA LYS A 19 -12.34 -2.61 -10.28
C LYS A 19 -11.30 -1.65 -9.70
N GLN A 20 -11.46 -0.35 -9.94
CA GLN A 20 -10.52 0.67 -9.47
C GLN A 20 -10.60 0.83 -7.94
N LEU A 21 -11.80 0.74 -7.37
CA LEU A 21 -11.98 0.75 -5.92
C LEU A 21 -11.25 -0.42 -5.26
N PHE A 22 -11.39 -1.63 -5.79
CA PHE A 22 -10.72 -2.80 -5.23
C PHE A 22 -9.20 -2.75 -5.42
N GLU A 23 -8.70 -2.23 -6.54
CA GLU A 23 -7.27 -2.03 -6.74
C GLU A 23 -6.68 -1.05 -5.72
N ARG A 24 -7.34 0.10 -5.52
CA ARG A 24 -6.95 1.08 -4.49
C ARG A 24 -7.00 0.46 -3.09
N ALA A 25 -8.06 -0.27 -2.78
CA ALA A 25 -8.24 -0.94 -1.50
C ALA A 25 -7.13 -1.97 -1.26
N ALA A 26 -6.78 -2.79 -2.25
CA ALA A 26 -5.69 -3.76 -2.15
C ALA A 26 -4.34 -3.07 -1.91
N LYS A 27 -4.03 -1.99 -2.65
CA LYS A 27 -2.78 -1.22 -2.47
C LYS A 27 -2.64 -0.67 -1.06
N ILE A 28 -3.70 -0.05 -0.52
CA ILE A 28 -3.68 0.48 0.84
C ILE A 28 -3.69 -0.65 1.88
N ALA A 29 -4.45 -1.73 1.68
CA ALA A 29 -4.45 -2.86 2.59
C ALA A 29 -3.05 -3.47 2.73
N ILE A 30 -2.32 -3.64 1.63
CA ILE A 30 -0.92 -4.12 1.64
C ILE A 30 0.00 -3.14 2.38
N HIS A 31 -0.13 -1.84 2.12
CA HIS A 31 0.64 -0.79 2.80
C HIS A 31 0.44 -0.82 4.32
N GLU A 32 -0.83 -0.87 4.76
CA GLU A 32 -1.17 -0.87 6.18
C GLU A 32 -0.83 -2.18 6.87
N LEU A 33 -0.95 -3.31 6.17
CA LEU A 33 -0.51 -4.60 6.68
C LEU A 33 1.00 -4.61 6.92
N ALA A 34 1.79 -4.04 6.01
CA ALA A 34 3.23 -3.94 6.21
C ALA A 34 3.61 -3.07 7.42
N HIS A 35 2.82 -2.02 7.74
CA HIS A 35 2.99 -1.27 8.99
C HIS A 35 2.76 -2.13 10.24
N THR A 36 1.91 -3.15 10.20
CA THR A 36 1.75 -4.10 11.33
C THR A 36 2.97 -4.97 11.56
N PHE A 37 3.91 -4.97 10.61
CA PHE A 37 5.24 -5.59 10.70
C PHE A 37 6.34 -4.54 10.83
N HIS A 38 6.04 -3.40 11.46
CA HIS A 38 7.00 -2.33 11.78
C HIS A 38 7.69 -1.65 10.59
N LEU A 39 7.30 -1.93 9.34
CA LEU A 39 7.96 -1.34 8.17
C LEU A 39 7.55 0.13 8.00
N PRO A 40 8.46 1.11 8.19
CA PRO A 40 8.12 2.53 8.02
C PRO A 40 7.89 2.90 6.55
N HIS A 41 7.43 4.15 6.34
CA HIS A 41 7.34 4.71 4.99
C HIS A 41 8.67 4.65 4.24
N CYS A 42 8.59 4.31 2.95
CA CYS A 42 9.72 4.25 2.04
C CYS A 42 9.88 5.57 1.27
N LYS A 43 11.13 5.95 0.96
CA LYS A 43 11.44 7.11 0.11
C LYS A 43 11.38 6.80 -1.39
N GLU A 44 11.32 5.52 -1.78
CA GLU A 44 11.19 5.15 -3.19
C GLU A 44 9.73 5.28 -3.65
N ASP A 45 9.46 6.24 -4.53
CA ASP A 45 8.10 6.58 -4.98
C ASP A 45 7.32 5.43 -5.61
N ARG A 46 8.00 4.46 -6.22
CA ARG A 46 7.34 3.29 -6.82
C ARG A 46 7.00 2.21 -5.80
N CYS A 47 7.59 2.24 -4.61
CA CYS A 47 7.33 1.27 -3.57
C CYS A 47 5.94 1.50 -2.97
N ILE A 48 5.22 0.43 -2.69
CA ILE A 48 3.90 0.46 -2.05
C ILE A 48 3.96 1.10 -0.66
N MET A 49 5.12 1.11 -0.01
CA MET A 49 5.35 1.77 1.28
C MET A 49 5.67 3.26 1.17
N SER A 50 5.75 3.83 -0.02
CA SER A 50 5.79 5.29 -0.17
C SER A 50 4.48 5.91 0.32
N SER A 51 4.53 7.14 0.80
CA SER A 51 3.31 7.86 1.16
C SER A 51 2.49 8.20 -0.09
N PHE A 52 1.16 8.15 0.03
CA PHE A 52 0.20 8.52 -1.03
C PHE A 52 -0.56 9.81 -0.64
N PRO A 53 -0.02 11.01 -0.96
CA PRO A 53 -0.69 12.28 -0.65
C PRO A 53 -2.06 12.45 -1.31
N VAL A 54 -2.23 11.90 -2.52
CA VAL A 54 -3.43 12.06 -3.34
C VAL A 54 -3.83 10.73 -3.98
N LEU A 55 -5.12 10.60 -4.32
CA LEU A 55 -5.68 9.34 -4.86
C LEU A 55 -5.04 8.93 -6.20
N SER A 56 -4.66 9.88 -7.06
CA SER A 56 -4.03 9.56 -8.35
C SER A 56 -2.69 8.84 -8.18
N HIS A 57 -1.93 9.14 -7.13
CA HIS A 57 -0.70 8.40 -6.85
C HIS A 57 -0.96 6.93 -6.53
N ILE A 58 -2.10 6.60 -5.91
CA ILE A 58 -2.50 5.21 -5.65
C ILE A 58 -2.81 4.50 -6.97
N ASP A 59 -3.45 5.20 -7.92
CA ASP A 59 -3.78 4.64 -9.23
C ASP A 59 -2.52 4.38 -10.07
N GLU A 60 -1.62 5.37 -10.13
CA GLU A 60 -0.42 5.36 -10.98
C GLU A 60 0.67 4.40 -10.51
N ARG A 61 0.79 4.19 -9.19
CA ARG A 61 1.88 3.39 -8.61
C ARG A 61 1.57 1.89 -8.64
N PRO A 62 2.56 1.04 -8.93
CA PRO A 62 2.37 -0.41 -8.99
C PRO A 62 2.20 -1.04 -7.59
N MET A 63 1.65 -2.26 -7.54
CA MET A 63 1.74 -3.13 -6.35
C MET A 63 3.14 -3.75 -6.28
N TYR A 64 4.09 -3.00 -5.74
CA TYR A 64 5.51 -3.36 -5.73
C TYR A 64 6.16 -3.00 -4.40
N PHE A 65 6.92 -3.92 -3.81
CA PHE A 65 7.86 -3.60 -2.74
C PHE A 65 9.26 -3.45 -3.32
N CYS A 66 9.99 -2.41 -2.90
CA CYS A 66 11.39 -2.30 -3.25
C CYS A 66 12.25 -3.33 -2.53
N ARG A 67 13.50 -3.52 -3.02
CA ARG A 67 14.46 -4.45 -2.42
C ARG A 67 14.61 -4.26 -0.91
N TYR A 68 14.69 -3.01 -0.44
CA TYR A 68 14.81 -2.71 0.98
C TYR A 68 13.59 -3.19 1.78
N CYS A 69 12.38 -2.80 1.36
CA CYS A 69 11.14 -3.20 2.02
C CYS A 69 10.93 -4.72 1.99
N THR A 70 11.27 -5.39 0.90
CA THR A 70 11.21 -6.85 0.79
C THR A 70 12.17 -7.53 1.77
N THR A 71 13.42 -7.06 1.87
CA THR A 71 14.37 -7.60 2.84
C THR A 71 13.91 -7.36 4.27
N PHE A 72 13.47 -6.14 4.59
CA PHE A 72 12.97 -5.79 5.92
C PHE A 72 11.82 -6.72 6.36
N LEU A 73 10.80 -6.89 5.52
CA LEU A 73 9.67 -7.78 5.85
C LEU A 73 10.12 -9.22 6.01
N ARG A 74 11.05 -9.69 5.17
CA ARG A 74 11.59 -11.05 5.30
C ARG A 74 12.29 -11.24 6.64
N ASP A 75 13.10 -10.27 7.07
CA ASP A 75 13.81 -10.34 8.34
C ASP A 75 12.82 -10.29 9.51
N GLU A 76 11.80 -9.45 9.43
CA GLU A 76 10.75 -9.37 10.44
C GLU A 76 9.94 -10.67 10.54
N TYR A 77 9.57 -11.28 9.41
CA TYR A 77 8.86 -12.56 9.40
C TYR A 77 9.70 -13.69 10.01
N LYS A 78 11.02 -13.67 9.82
CA LYS A 78 11.94 -14.61 10.49
C LYS A 78 12.00 -14.36 12.00
N ASN A 79 12.12 -13.10 12.42
CA ASN A 79 12.15 -12.73 13.84
C ASN A 79 10.87 -13.18 14.57
N LEU A 80 9.72 -13.13 13.88
CA LEU A 80 8.43 -13.59 14.39
C LEU A 80 8.23 -15.11 14.25
N GLY A 81 9.16 -15.85 13.66
CA GLY A 81 9.04 -17.30 13.44
C GLY A 81 7.96 -17.69 12.43
N LEU A 82 7.54 -16.78 11.55
CA LEU A 82 6.51 -17.03 10.54
C LEU A 82 7.06 -17.74 9.30
N ILE A 83 8.37 -17.60 9.05
CA ILE A 83 9.09 -18.26 7.97
C ILE A 83 10.45 -18.76 8.49
N PRO A 84 11.02 -19.82 7.88
CA PRO A 84 12.35 -20.33 8.24
C PRO A 84 13.49 -19.35 7.92
#